data_AF-A0A9D7F6J9-F1
#
_entry.id   AF-A0A9D7F6J9-F1
#
_cell.length_a   1.000
_cell.length_b   1.000
_cell.length_c   1.000
_cell.angle_alpha   90.00
_cell.angle_beta   90.00
_cell.angle_gamma   90.00
#
_symmetry.space_group_name_H-M   'P 1'
#
loop_
_entity.id
_entity.type
_entity.pdbx_description
1 polymer ?
#
loop_
_entity_poly.entity_id
_entity_poly.type
_entity_poly.pdbx_seq_one_letter_code
_entity_poly.pdbx_strand_id
1 'polypeptide(L)' 'MRTIGKRKEREISFSASASLLAEGARFNDEIHRLPTGNTTFIPKGVSFFKTHDEANRHQLDCLVNGMANSALERS' A
#
# COMPACT_ATOMS: atom_id res chain seq x y z
N MET A 1 5.74 -0.48 -22.19
CA MET A 1 4.99 -0.67 -20.92
C MET A 1 3.94 -1.75 -21.15
N ARG A 2 4.04 -2.92 -20.51
CA ARG A 2 3.08 -4.02 -20.68
C ARG A 2 2.01 -3.88 -19.61
N THR A 3 0.77 -3.59 -20.00
CA THR A 3 -0.35 -3.51 -19.03
C THR A 3 -0.66 -4.92 -18.54
N ILE A 4 -0.35 -5.20 -17.27
CA ILE A 4 -0.71 -6.46 -16.60
C ILE A 4 -2.03 -6.23 -15.87
N GLY A 5 -3.08 -6.93 -16.32
CA GLY A 5 -4.43 -6.83 -15.76
C GLY A 5 -5.26 -5.66 -16.30
N LYS A 6 -6.59 -5.75 -16.15
CA LYS A 6 -7.52 -4.65 -16.42
C LYS A 6 -8.24 -4.31 -15.12
N ARG A 7 -8.00 -3.10 -14.58
CA ARG A 7 -8.75 -2.58 -13.43
C ARG A 7 -9.95 -1.80 -13.97
N LYS A 8 -11.16 -2.15 -13.54
CA LYS A 8 -12.31 -1.26 -13.72
C LYS A 8 -12.22 -0.19 -12.64
N GLU A 9 -11.88 1.02 -13.05
CA GLU A 9 -11.88 2.16 -12.14
C GLU A 9 -13.32 2.43 -11.70
N ARG A 10 -13.52 2.66 -10.40
CA ARG A 10 -14.84 2.97 -9.85
C ARG A 10 -15.04 4.48 -9.86
N GLU A 11 -16.24 4.91 -10.22
CA GLU A 11 -16.64 6.30 -10.09
C GLU A 11 -16.61 6.72 -8.61
N ILE A 12 -16.09 7.92 -8.36
CA ILE A 12 -16.06 8.52 -7.02
C ILE A 12 -17.48 8.97 -6.68
N SER A 13 -18.01 8.49 -5.55
CA SER A 13 -19.28 9.00 -5.00
C SER A 13 -19.04 10.29 -4.22
N PHE A 14 -19.88 11.29 -4.47
CA PHE A 14 -19.90 12.55 -3.71
C PHE A 14 -20.92 12.55 -2.57
N SER A 15 -21.68 11.46 -2.43
CA SER A 15 -22.63 11.25 -1.33
C SER A 15 -22.22 10.07 -0.47
N ALA A 16 -22.50 10.18 0.83
CA ALA A 16 -22.28 9.10 1.78
C ALA A 16 -23.21 7.92 1.45
N SER A 17 -22.65 6.70 1.44
CA SER A 17 -23.39 5.48 1.17
C SER A 17 -22.85 4.32 2.00
N ALA A 18 -23.73 3.69 2.76
CA ALA A 18 -23.39 2.53 3.59
C ALA A 18 -22.93 1.34 2.75
N SER A 19 -23.53 1.12 1.57
CA SER A 19 -23.14 0.02 0.68
C SER A 19 -21.74 0.23 0.11
N LEU A 20 -21.38 1.46 -0.26
CA LEU A 20 -20.04 1.78 -0.75
C LEU A 20 -18.99 1.67 0.36
N LEU A 21 -19.32 2.09 1.58
CA LEU A 21 -18.44 1.92 2.74
C LEU A 21 -18.18 0.43 3.02
N ALA A 22 -19.23 -0.39 3.07
CA ALA A 22 -19.11 -1.81 3.33
C ALA A 22 -18.27 -2.53 2.26
N GLU A 23 -18.42 -2.12 1.00
CA GLU A 23 -17.59 -2.66 -0.07
C GLU A 23 -16.12 -2.25 0.07
N GLY A 24 -15.85 -0.97 0.33
CA GLY A 24 -14.51 -0.46 0.55
C GLY A 24 -13.81 -1.15 1.73
N ALA A 25 -14.54 -1.40 2.82
CA ALA A 25 -14.04 -2.16 3.97
C ALA A 25 -13.65 -3.59 3.58
N ARG A 26 -14.51 -4.33 2.84
CA ARG A 26 -14.20 -5.68 2.37
C ARG A 26 -12.97 -5.70 1.45
N PHE A 27 -12.88 -4.74 0.53
CA PHE A 27 -11.70 -4.62 -0.34
C PHE A 27 -10.43 -4.39 0.48
N ASN A 28 -10.49 -3.49 1.47
CA ASN A 28 -9.38 -3.23 2.36
C ASN A 28 -8.96 -4.51 3.11
N ASP A 29 -9.92 -5.28 3.63
CA ASP A 29 -9.64 -6.55 4.30
C ASP A 29 -8.96 -7.57 3.37
N GLU A 30 -9.38 -7.69 2.12
CA GLU A 30 -8.73 -8.58 1.14
C GLU A 30 -7.29 -8.14 0.83
N ILE A 31 -7.04 -6.83 0.73
CA ILE A 31 -5.68 -6.30 0.52
C ILE A 31 -4.79 -6.66 1.71
N HIS A 32 -5.29 -6.57 2.95
CA HIS A 32 -4.54 -6.96 4.14
C HIS A 32 -4.19 -8.45 4.20
N ARG A 33 -4.89 -9.31 3.43
CA ARG A 33 -4.57 -10.75 3.31
C ARG A 33 -3.43 -11.07 2.35
N LEU A 34 -2.96 -10.09 1.56
CA LEU A 34 -1.79 -10.31 0.71
C LEU A 34 -0.54 -10.55 1.59
N PRO A 35 0.50 -11.27 1.09
CA PRO A 35 1.68 -11.61 1.88
C PRO A 35 2.38 -10.44 2.57
N THR A 36 2.30 -9.25 1.99
CA THR A 36 2.86 -8.00 2.53
C THR A 36 1.77 -6.95 2.79
N GLY A 37 0.50 -7.34 2.77
CA GLY A 37 -0.65 -6.43 2.85
C GLY A 37 -0.86 -5.79 4.23
N ASN A 38 -0.22 -6.32 5.27
CA ASN A 38 -0.32 -5.86 6.65
C ASN A 38 0.86 -4.98 7.09
N THR A 39 1.77 -4.62 6.16
CA THR A 39 2.97 -3.85 6.46
C THR A 39 3.22 -2.78 5.40
N THR A 40 3.79 -1.66 5.82
CA THR A 40 4.33 -0.62 4.93
C THR A 40 5.86 -0.64 4.89
N PHE A 41 6.49 -1.48 5.72
CA PHE A 41 7.93 -1.53 6.00
C PHE A 41 8.53 -0.24 6.60
N ILE A 42 7.74 0.83 6.74
CA ILE A 42 8.17 2.08 7.37
C ILE A 42 8.20 1.89 8.89
N PRO A 43 9.33 2.17 9.56
CA PRO A 43 9.42 2.07 11.01
C PRO A 43 8.39 2.95 11.71
N LYS A 44 7.80 2.44 12.80
CA LYS A 44 6.93 3.24 13.66
C LYS A 44 7.74 4.37 14.29
N GLY A 45 7.21 5.59 14.25
CA GLY A 45 7.83 6.77 14.83
C GLY A 45 7.49 8.04 14.06
N VAL A 46 8.17 9.12 14.42
CA VAL A 46 8.09 10.40 13.69
C VAL A 46 9.39 10.56 12.90
N SER A 47 9.26 10.68 11.59
CA SER A 47 10.38 10.97 10.69
C SER A 47 10.30 12.43 10.25
N PHE A 48 11.41 13.15 10.39
CA PHE A 48 11.53 14.54 9.94
C PHE A 48 12.46 14.58 8.72
N PHE A 49 11.95 15.11 7.61
CA PHE A 49 12.70 15.26 6.37
C PHE A 49 12.72 16.73 5.96
N LYS A 50 13.84 17.19 5.40
CA LYS A 50 13.98 18.58 4.94
C LYS A 50 13.36 18.79 3.58
N THR A 51 13.28 17.73 2.77
CA THR A 51 12.75 17.77 1.41
C THR A 51 11.84 16.57 1.12
N HIS A 52 10.96 16.72 0.13
CA HIS A 52 10.15 15.61 -0.37
C HIS A 52 11.01 14.50 -0.99
N ASP A 53 12.12 14.84 -1.62
CA ASP A 53 13.05 13.84 -2.19
C ASP A 53 13.67 12.95 -1.12
N GLU A 54 14.01 13.52 0.04
CA GLU A 54 14.53 12.76 1.19
C GLU A 54 13.46 11.81 1.75
N ALA A 55 12.22 12.28 1.89
CA ALA A 55 11.09 11.45 2.32
C ALA A 55 10.81 10.31 1.32
N ASN A 56 10.82 10.61 0.02
CA ASN A 56 10.60 9.63 -1.04
C ASN A 56 11.71 8.56 -1.06
N ARG A 57 12.97 8.96 -0.88
CA ARG A 57 14.10 8.03 -0.78
C ARG A 57 13.96 7.12 0.43
N HIS A 58 13.65 7.68 1.60
CA HIS A 58 13.42 6.88 2.81
C HIS A 58 12.29 5.85 2.62
N GLN A 59 11.17 6.26 2.02
CA GLN A 59 10.06 5.35 1.72
C GLN A 59 10.49 4.22 0.77
N LEU A 60 11.24 4.55 -0.29
CA LEU A 60 11.74 3.57 -1.25
C LEU A 60 12.71 2.58 -0.60
N ASP A 61 13.64 3.06 0.21
CA ASP A 61 14.62 2.23 0.92
C ASP A 61 13.92 1.26 1.89
N CYS A 62 12.92 1.73 2.64
CA CYS A 62 12.12 0.87 3.51
C CYS A 62 11.39 -0.23 2.72
N LEU A 63 10.74 0.15 1.61
CA LEU A 63 10.01 -0.78 0.76
C LEU A 63 10.93 -1.84 0.16
N VAL A 64 12.07 -1.44 -0.43
CA VAL A 64 13.00 -2.37 -1.08
C VAL A 64 13.58 -3.36 -0.07
N ASN A 65 14.05 -2.88 1.08
CA ASN A 65 14.60 -3.74 2.13
C ASN A 65 13.55 -4.71 2.68
N GLY A 66 12.33 -4.21 2.93
CA GLY A 66 11.22 -5.03 3.41
C GLY A 66 10.80 -6.13 2.44
N MET A 67 10.72 -5.80 1.15
CA MET A 67 10.42 -6.77 0.10
C MET A 67 11.54 -7.80 -0.07
N ALA A 68 12.81 -7.40 0.01
CA ALA A 68 13.95 -8.30 -0.06
C ALA A 68 13.92 -9.32 1.09
N ASN A 69 13.69 -8.87 2.32
CA ASN A 69 13.57 -9.75 3.50
C ASN A 69 12.37 -10.70 3.35
N SER A 70 11.21 -10.18 2.92
CA SER A 70 10.01 -11.00 2.69
C SER A 70 10.21 -12.08 1.61
N ALA A 71 11.07 -11.82 0.62
CA ALA A 71 11.42 -12.80 -0.40
C ALA A 71 12.37 -13.89 0.15
N LEU A 72 13.36 -13.50 0.96
CA LEU A 72 14.28 -14.42 1.62
C LEU A 72 13.59 -15.35 2.62
N GLU A 73 12.59 -14.86 3.34
CA GLU A 73 11.79 -15.70 4.27
C GLU A 73 10.96 -16.77 3.55
N ARG A 74 10.78 -16.66 2.23
CA ARG A 74 9.97 -17.58 1.41
C ARG A 74 10.82 -18.54 0.56
N SER A 75 12.15 -18.39 0.55
CA SER A 75 13.09 -19.27 -0.15
C SER A 75 13.57 -20.40 0.75
#